data_AF-X1BXZ0-F1
#
_entry.id   AF-X1BXZ0-F1
#
_cell.length_a   1.000
_cell.length_b   1.000
_cell.length_c   1.000
_cell.angle_alpha   90.00
_cell.angle_beta   90.00
_cell.angle_gamma   90.00
#
_symmetry.space_group_name_H-M   'P 1'
#
loop_
_entity.id
_entity.type
_entity.pdbx_description
1 polymer ?
#
loop_
_entity_poly.entity_id
_entity_poly.type
_entity_poly.pdbx_seq_one_letter_code
_entity_poly.pdbx_strand_id
1 'polypeptide(L)'
;MSEIDIHEVLDHFPFPTFRKYQKEVLEEIVEAFNSGYQWILLETPTGFGKSPVNVALCRVLRSFYCTPQNILLDQLRGDFPDLALIKGRRHYECAELLSGNCDEDAPCKRKANYFCRDKYERCPYWEAKIQAIEAQTALTNFAYFVGESFIHGTPNIPQFGNRDLLVVDEGHSI
;
A
#
# COMPACT_ATOMS: atom_id res chain seq x y z
N MET A 1 17.27 10.12 -0.20
CA MET A 1 16.32 10.22 0.92
C MET A 1 16.91 11.20 1.91
N SER A 2 16.12 12.09 2.51
CA SER A 2 16.57 12.87 3.66
C SER A 2 16.80 11.93 4.85
N GLU A 3 17.55 12.40 5.85
CA GLU A 3 17.69 11.71 7.13
C GLU A 3 16.30 11.47 7.75
N ILE A 4 16.08 10.27 8.28
CA ILE A 4 14.86 9.88 8.97
C ILE A 4 15.03 10.20 10.45
N ASP A 5 14.10 10.97 11.03
CA ASP A 5 14.07 11.24 12.46
C ASP A 5 13.40 10.07 13.21
N ILE A 6 14.16 9.42 14.09
CA ILE A 6 13.65 8.35 14.94
C ILE A 6 12.53 8.82 15.87
N HIS A 7 12.57 10.07 16.36
CA HIS A 7 11.51 10.58 17.23
C HIS A 7 10.18 10.66 16.49
N GLU A 8 10.19 11.13 15.23
CA GLU A 8 9.00 11.16 14.39
C GLU A 8 8.44 9.74 14.14
N VAL A 9 9.31 8.77 13.87
CA VAL A 9 8.90 7.36 13.67
C VAL A 9 8.27 6.78 14.94
N LEU A 10 8.86 7.03 16.11
CA LEU A 10 8.33 6.55 17.39
C LEU A 10 6.99 7.22 17.76
N ASP A 11 6.83 8.52 17.48
CA ASP A 11 5.58 9.26 17.72
C ASP A 11 4.42 8.77 16.83
N HIS A 12 4.73 8.22 15.65
CA HIS A 12 3.75 7.65 14.73
C HIS A 12 3.42 6.17 14.97
N PHE A 13 4.01 5.55 16.00
CA PHE A 13 3.71 4.16 16.35
C PHE A 13 2.21 3.99 16.65
N PRO A 14 1.52 2.98 16.07
CA PRO A 14 0.06 2.93 16.08
C PRO A 14 -0.58 2.56 17.42
N PHE A 15 0.21 2.21 18.43
CA PHE A 15 -0.30 1.78 19.73
C PHE A 15 0.31 2.59 20.89
N PRO A 16 -0.36 2.67 22.04
CA PRO A 16 0.14 3.44 23.19
C PRO A 16 1.48 2.92 23.76
N THR A 17 1.80 1.64 23.54
CA THR A 17 2.98 1.00 24.11
C THR A 17 3.61 0.02 23.12
N PHE A 18 4.93 -0.04 23.12
CA PHE A 18 5.70 -1.05 22.40
C PHE A 18 5.66 -2.41 23.10
N ARG A 19 5.62 -3.47 22.31
CA ARG A 19 6.00 -4.82 22.75
C ARG A 19 7.54 -4.92 22.81
N LYS A 20 8.00 -5.99 23.44
CA LYS A 20 9.43 -6.29 23.59
C LYS A 20 10.16 -6.19 22.24
N TYR A 21 11.24 -5.42 22.21
CA TYR A 21 12.13 -5.21 21.07
C TYR A 21 11.56 -4.39 19.89
N GLN A 22 10.29 -3.94 19.91
CA GLN A 22 9.75 -3.17 18.78
C GLN A 22 10.39 -1.78 18.65
N LYS A 23 10.67 -1.12 19.77
CA LYS A 23 11.31 0.20 19.76
C LYS A 23 12.75 0.08 19.28
N GLU A 24 13.48 -0.88 19.83
CA GLU A 24 14.88 -1.16 19.48
C GLU A 24 15.01 -1.52 17.99
N VAL A 25 14.09 -2.32 17.45
CA VAL A 25 14.05 -2.62 16.02
C VAL A 25 13.80 -1.38 15.17
N LEU A 26 12.92 -0.45 15.59
CA LEU A 26 12.72 0.81 14.86
C LEU A 26 13.99 1.69 14.88
N GLU A 27 14.65 1.77 16.03
CA GLU A 27 15.92 2.49 16.19
C GLU A 27 16.99 1.92 15.23
N GLU A 28 17.15 0.60 15.20
CA GLU A 28 18.09 -0.10 14.30
C GLU A 28 17.76 0.10 12.81
N ILE A 29 16.46 0.05 12.43
CA ILE A 29 16.03 0.28 11.05
C ILE A 29 16.36 1.71 10.61
N VAL A 30 16.04 2.70 11.45
CA VAL A 30 16.29 4.12 11.15
C VAL A 30 17.80 4.40 11.06
N GLU A 31 18.59 3.88 11.99
CA GLU A 31 20.06 4.01 11.95
C GLU A 31 20.64 3.39 10.68
N ALA A 32 20.16 2.21 10.27
CA ALA A 32 20.61 1.56 9.05
C ALA A 32 20.27 2.39 7.80
N PHE A 33 19.03 2.89 7.67
CA PHE A 33 18.68 3.76 6.54
C PHE A 33 19.51 5.05 6.52
N ASN A 34 19.71 5.70 7.66
CA ASN A 34 20.53 6.92 7.77
C ASN A 34 22.02 6.65 7.47
N SER A 35 22.49 5.43 7.72
CA SER A 35 23.84 4.97 7.37
C SER A 35 24.00 4.56 5.90
N GLY A 36 22.94 4.68 5.09
CA GLY A 36 22.97 4.44 3.65
C GLY A 36 22.52 3.05 3.19
N TYR A 37 22.11 2.17 4.10
CA TYR A 37 21.52 0.89 3.71
C TYR A 37 20.23 1.13 2.92
N GLN A 38 20.05 0.38 1.83
CA GLN A 38 18.86 0.49 0.97
C GLN A 38 17.85 -0.64 1.22
N TRP A 39 18.31 -1.74 1.82
CA TRP A 39 17.53 -2.96 2.04
C TRP A 39 17.71 -3.41 3.47
N ILE A 40 16.60 -3.62 4.16
CA ILE A 40 16.58 -4.17 5.51
C ILE A 40 15.81 -5.49 5.47
N LEU A 41 16.48 -6.58 5.83
CA LEU A 41 15.84 -7.88 6.00
C LEU A 41 15.50 -8.06 7.48
N LEU A 42 14.22 -7.89 7.81
CA LEU A 42 13.74 -8.01 9.18
C LEU A 42 13.12 -9.40 9.42
N GLU A 43 13.83 -10.25 10.15
CA GLU A 43 13.32 -11.55 10.61
C GLU A 43 12.83 -11.44 12.06
N THR A 44 11.55 -11.74 12.29
CA THR A 44 10.97 -11.73 13.65
C THR A 44 10.09 -12.95 13.85
N PRO A 45 10.00 -13.47 15.09
CA PRO A 45 9.07 -14.54 15.42
C PRO A 45 7.62 -14.11 15.16
N THR A 46 6.75 -15.11 14.98
CA THR A 46 5.29 -14.90 14.94
C THR A 46 4.83 -14.26 16.26
N GLY A 47 3.84 -13.36 16.18
CA GLY A 47 3.34 -12.65 17.36
C GLY A 47 4.19 -11.46 17.84
N PHE A 48 5.37 -11.22 17.26
CA PHE A 48 6.18 -10.02 17.53
C PHE A 48 5.39 -8.71 17.33
N GLY A 49 4.48 -8.70 16.35
CA GLY A 49 3.77 -7.51 15.91
C GLY A 49 4.63 -6.72 14.91
N LYS A 50 4.89 -7.32 13.74
CA LYS A 50 5.62 -6.65 12.66
C LYS A 50 4.82 -5.48 12.07
N SER A 51 3.52 -5.65 11.88
CA SER A 51 2.68 -4.65 11.21
C SER A 51 2.75 -3.27 11.90
N PRO A 52 2.70 -3.14 13.24
CA PRO A 52 2.92 -1.85 13.92
C PRO A 52 4.27 -1.18 13.64
N VAL A 53 5.35 -1.97 13.55
CA VAL A 53 6.70 -1.47 13.20
C VAL A 53 6.71 -0.95 11.77
N ASN A 54 6.16 -1.73 10.83
CA ASN A 54 6.03 -1.32 9.44
C ASN A 54 5.17 -0.05 9.28
N VAL A 55 4.04 0.02 10.00
CA VAL A 55 3.11 1.16 9.95
C VAL A 55 3.73 2.44 10.50
N ALA A 56 4.54 2.37 11.57
CA ALA A 56 5.24 3.54 12.09
C ALA A 56 6.15 4.17 11.02
N LEU A 57 6.93 3.34 10.30
CA LEU A 57 7.76 3.79 9.19
C LEU A 57 6.91 4.33 8.02
N CYS A 58 5.82 3.64 7.68
CA CYS A 58 4.91 4.01 6.61
C CYS A 58 4.19 5.35 6.85
N ARG A 59 4.07 5.79 8.10
CA ARG A 59 3.45 7.09 8.43
C ARG A 59 4.41 8.27 8.26
N VAL A 60 5.71 8.01 8.35
CA VAL A 60 6.76 9.02 8.15
C VAL A 60 7.23 9.05 6.69
N LEU A 61 7.44 7.88 6.09
CA LEU A 61 7.93 7.74 4.72
C LEU A 61 6.77 7.49 3.78
N ARG A 62 6.77 8.14 2.60
CA ARG A 62 5.73 7.88 1.61
C ARG A 62 5.94 6.47 1.07
N SER A 63 4.97 5.58 1.25
CA SER A 63 5.23 4.13 1.21
C SER A 63 4.30 3.32 0.34
N PHE A 64 4.80 2.21 -0.18
CA PHE A 64 3.98 1.04 -0.52
C PHE A 64 4.07 0.02 0.61
N TYR A 65 2.92 -0.48 1.07
CA TYR A 65 2.86 -1.65 1.95
C TYR A 65 2.26 -2.80 1.15
N CYS A 66 3.09 -3.81 0.87
CA CYS A 66 2.70 -4.98 0.10
C CYS A 66 2.60 -6.24 0.96
N THR A 67 1.52 -7.00 0.80
CA THR A 67 1.30 -8.33 1.44
C THR A 67 0.68 -9.29 0.42
N PRO A 68 0.90 -10.62 0.46
CA PRO A 68 0.53 -11.51 -0.63
C PRO A 68 -0.99 -11.73 -0.78
N GLN A 69 -1.76 -11.64 0.30
CA GLN A 69 -3.15 -12.09 0.33
C GLN A 69 -4.13 -10.95 0.62
N ASN A 70 -5.27 -10.93 -0.08
CA ASN A 70 -6.32 -9.92 0.13
C ASN A 70 -6.92 -9.97 1.54
N ILE A 71 -6.98 -11.15 2.18
CA ILE A 71 -7.47 -11.28 3.55
C ILE A 71 -6.57 -10.53 4.54
N LEU A 72 -5.25 -10.56 4.33
CA LEU A 72 -4.28 -9.82 5.14
C LEU A 72 -4.39 -8.31 4.90
N LEU A 73 -4.65 -7.90 3.65
CA LEU A 73 -4.96 -6.49 3.35
C LEU A 73 -6.19 -5.99 4.11
N ASP A 74 -7.26 -6.79 4.17
CA ASP A 74 -8.48 -6.42 4.87
C ASP A 74 -8.27 -6.35 6.39
N GLN A 75 -7.45 -7.24 6.95
CA GLN A 75 -7.02 -7.18 8.36
C GLN A 75 -6.19 -5.91 8.64
N LEU A 76 -5.16 -5.63 7.83
CA LEU A 76 -4.34 -4.43 7.97
C LEU A 76 -5.17 -3.16 7.80
N ARG A 77 -6.12 -3.13 6.87
CA ARG A 77 -7.03 -2.00 6.67
C ARG A 77 -7.98 -1.80 7.86
N GLY A 78 -8.42 -2.88 8.49
CA GLY A 78 -9.23 -2.84 9.70
C GLY A 78 -8.46 -2.32 10.91
N ASP A 79 -7.21 -2.76 11.07
CA ASP A 79 -6.33 -2.35 12.18
C ASP A 79 -5.77 -0.94 11.98
N PHE A 80 -5.52 -0.52 10.72
CA PHE A 80 -4.89 0.74 10.35
C PHE A 80 -5.73 1.47 9.26
N PRO A 81 -6.84 2.12 9.65
CA PRO A 81 -7.79 2.75 8.74
C PRO A 81 -7.27 4.06 8.09
N ASP A 82 -6.02 4.44 8.34
CA ASP A 82 -5.32 5.50 7.62
C ASP A 82 -4.60 5.01 6.35
N LEU A 83 -4.35 3.70 6.21
CA LEU A 83 -3.67 3.13 5.04
C LEU A 83 -4.63 3.02 3.85
N ALA A 84 -4.32 3.65 2.72
CA ALA A 84 -5.20 3.64 1.56
C ALA A 84 -5.12 2.29 0.82
N LEU A 85 -6.18 1.50 0.94
CA LEU A 85 -6.27 0.17 0.35
C LEU A 85 -6.62 0.25 -1.14
N ILE A 86 -5.82 -0.42 -1.97
CA ILE A 86 -6.08 -0.62 -3.39
C ILE A 86 -5.88 -2.08 -3.77
N LYS A 87 -6.83 -2.60 -4.56
CA LYS A 87 -6.82 -3.98 -5.07
C LYS A 87 -6.99 -3.99 -6.59
N GLY A 88 -6.91 -5.18 -7.18
CA GLY A 88 -7.28 -5.39 -8.58
C GLY A 88 -8.75 -5.01 -8.86
N ARG A 89 -9.04 -4.59 -10.09
CA ARG A 89 -10.36 -4.11 -10.54
C ARG A 89 -11.52 -5.05 -10.22
N ARG A 90 -11.29 -6.37 -10.22
CA ARG A 90 -12.31 -7.37 -9.92
C ARG A 90 -12.91 -7.28 -8.51
N HIS A 91 -12.25 -6.55 -7.60
CA HIS A 91 -12.71 -6.33 -6.22
C HIS A 91 -13.61 -5.09 -6.08
N TYR A 92 -13.98 -4.44 -7.18
CA TYR A 92 -14.77 -3.21 -7.18
C TYR A 92 -16.00 -3.39 -8.06
N GLU A 93 -17.18 -3.11 -7.53
CA GLU A 93 -18.43 -3.13 -8.31
C GLU A 93 -18.43 -2.00 -9.35
N CYS A 94 -18.93 -2.27 -10.55
CA CYS A 94 -18.97 -1.29 -11.62
C CYS A 94 -20.19 -0.37 -11.49
N ALA A 95 -19.96 0.94 -11.32
CA ALA A 95 -21.03 1.93 -11.14
C ALA A 95 -21.99 2.10 -12.35
N GLU A 96 -21.60 1.67 -13.54
CA GLU A 96 -22.43 1.71 -14.75
C GLU A 96 -23.29 0.44 -14.93
N LEU A 97 -23.11 -0.58 -14.07
CA LEU A 97 -23.81 -1.86 -14.15
C LEU A 97 -24.72 -2.07 -12.93
N LEU A 98 -25.82 -2.79 -13.13
CA LEU A 98 -26.68 -3.23 -12.02
C LEU A 98 -26.02 -4.34 -11.18
N SER A 99 -25.16 -5.13 -11.82
CA SER A 99 -24.35 -6.18 -11.20
C SER A 99 -23.13 -6.45 -12.08
N GLY A 100 -21.99 -6.73 -11.45
CA GLY A 100 -20.71 -6.96 -12.14
C GLY A 100 -19.58 -6.07 -11.61
N ASN A 101 -18.34 -6.48 -11.87
CA ASN A 101 -17.14 -5.83 -11.35
C ASN A 101 -16.41 -4.98 -12.41
N CYS A 102 -15.46 -4.16 -11.95
CA CYS A 102 -14.67 -3.24 -12.76
C CYS A 102 -13.65 -3.92 -13.69
N ASP A 103 -13.64 -5.25 -13.79
CA ASP A 103 -12.70 -6.03 -14.60
C ASP A 103 -13.39 -6.85 -15.69
N GLU A 104 -14.06 -7.94 -15.31
CA GLU A 104 -14.60 -8.93 -16.24
C GLU A 104 -15.91 -8.48 -16.92
N ASP A 105 -16.64 -7.57 -16.27
CA ASP A 105 -17.95 -7.11 -16.72
C ASP A 105 -17.91 -5.68 -17.28
N ALA A 106 -16.98 -4.86 -16.79
CA ALA A 106 -16.96 -3.43 -17.06
C ALA A 106 -16.72 -3.11 -18.55
N PRO A 107 -17.61 -2.32 -19.19
CA PRO A 107 -17.45 -1.94 -20.60
C PRO A 107 -16.12 -1.23 -20.89
N CYS A 108 -15.59 -0.46 -19.95
CA CYS A 108 -14.32 0.26 -20.08
C CYS A 108 -13.08 -0.64 -20.19
N LYS A 109 -13.18 -1.92 -19.81
CA LYS A 109 -12.14 -2.94 -20.01
C LYS A 109 -12.37 -3.79 -21.25
N ARG A 110 -13.63 -3.94 -21.68
CA ARG A 110 -14.03 -4.91 -22.71
C ARG A 110 -14.28 -4.33 -24.08
N LYS A 111 -14.67 -3.07 -24.16
CA LYS A 111 -15.03 -2.40 -25.41
C LYS A 111 -13.94 -1.39 -25.77
N ALA A 112 -13.37 -1.53 -26.96
CA ALA A 112 -12.47 -0.53 -27.50
C ALA A 112 -13.20 0.82 -27.64
N ASN A 113 -12.50 1.92 -27.36
CA ASN A 113 -13.03 3.30 -27.44
C ASN A 113 -14.25 3.57 -26.55
N TYR A 114 -14.44 2.80 -25.47
CA TYR A 114 -15.52 3.06 -24.52
C TYR A 114 -15.19 4.24 -23.61
N PHE A 115 -16.05 5.26 -23.62
CA PHE A 115 -15.98 6.39 -22.71
C PHE A 115 -16.82 6.11 -21.46
N CYS A 116 -16.15 5.77 -20.34
CA CYS A 116 -16.80 5.62 -19.04
C CYS A 116 -17.05 6.99 -18.44
N ARG A 117 -18.33 7.38 -18.33
CA ARG A 117 -18.74 8.68 -17.77
C ARG A 117 -18.49 8.73 -16.27
N ASP A 118 -18.65 7.59 -15.60
CA ASP A 118 -18.50 7.49 -14.16
C ASP A 118 -17.06 7.35 -13.69
N LYS A 119 -16.09 7.37 -14.62
CA LYS A 119 -14.67 7.04 -14.35
C LYS A 119 -14.10 7.82 -13.16
N TYR A 120 -14.40 9.10 -13.05
CA TYR A 120 -13.88 9.97 -11.99
C TYR A 120 -14.97 10.53 -11.06
N GLU A 121 -16.22 10.10 -11.25
CA GLU A 121 -17.35 10.61 -10.46
C GLU A 121 -17.90 9.54 -9.51
N ARG A 122 -18.06 8.30 -9.98
CA ARG A 122 -18.76 7.24 -9.22
C ARG A 122 -18.05 5.89 -9.25
N CYS A 123 -16.98 5.73 -10.02
CA CYS A 123 -16.28 4.46 -10.15
C CYS A 123 -15.43 4.16 -8.90
N PRO A 124 -15.80 3.16 -8.08
CA PRO A 124 -15.13 2.93 -6.80
C PRO A 124 -13.67 2.47 -6.98
N TYR A 125 -13.34 1.81 -8.10
CA TYR A 125 -11.95 1.47 -8.41
C TYR A 125 -11.09 2.72 -8.61
N TRP A 126 -11.57 3.70 -9.39
CA TRP A 126 -10.80 4.90 -9.69
C TRP A 126 -10.73 5.84 -8.49
N GLU A 127 -11.79 5.90 -7.68
CA GLU A 127 -11.76 6.57 -6.39
C GLU A 127 -10.67 5.97 -5.49
N ALA A 128 -10.69 4.66 -5.26
CA ALA A 128 -9.66 3.99 -4.46
C ALA A 128 -8.25 4.16 -5.05
N LYS A 129 -8.11 4.16 -6.39
CA LYS A 129 -6.85 4.40 -7.09
C LYS A 129 -6.30 5.79 -6.80
N ILE A 130 -7.14 6.83 -6.90
CA ILE A 130 -6.73 8.22 -6.67
C ILE A 130 -6.38 8.42 -5.20
N GLN A 131 -7.22 7.91 -4.28
CA GLN A 131 -6.93 7.94 -2.85
C GLN A 131 -5.59 7.26 -2.52
N ALA A 132 -5.34 6.08 -3.09
CA ALA A 132 -4.08 5.37 -2.89
C ALA A 132 -2.88 6.13 -3.48
N ILE A 133 -3.03 6.76 -4.65
CA ILE A 133 -1.99 7.60 -5.25
C ILE A 133 -1.65 8.76 -4.33
N GLU A 134 -2.65 9.48 -3.80
CA GLU A 134 -2.45 10.68 -3.00
C GLU A 134 -1.95 10.36 -1.59
N ALA A 135 -2.40 9.25 -1.01
CA ALA A 135 -2.10 8.85 0.36
C ALA A 135 -0.62 8.66 0.66
N GLN A 136 -0.26 8.94 1.91
CA GLN A 136 1.05 8.65 2.50
C GLN A 136 1.44 7.19 2.25
N THR A 137 0.53 6.25 2.50
CA THR A 137 0.76 4.81 2.28
C THR A 137 -0.32 4.18 1.43
N ALA A 138 0.11 3.53 0.35
CA ALA A 138 -0.72 2.66 -0.48
C ALA A 138 -0.55 1.22 -0.02
N LEU A 139 -1.62 0.63 0.51
CA LEU A 139 -1.70 -0.75 0.96
C LEU A 139 -2.25 -1.62 -0.18
N THR A 140 -1.48 -2.61 -0.62
CA THR A 140 -1.81 -3.41 -1.82
C THR A 140 -1.21 -4.82 -1.77
N ASN A 141 -1.64 -5.69 -2.69
CA ASN A 141 -0.99 -6.98 -2.89
C ASN A 141 0.12 -6.93 -3.96
N PHE A 142 0.98 -7.96 -3.96
CA PHE A 142 2.10 -8.07 -4.91
C PHE A 142 1.65 -8.10 -6.38
N ALA A 143 0.55 -8.81 -6.69
CA ALA A 143 0.05 -8.91 -8.05
C ALA A 143 -0.34 -7.55 -8.62
N TYR A 144 -1.02 -6.72 -7.82
CA TYR A 144 -1.35 -5.36 -8.20
C TYR A 144 -0.11 -4.47 -8.28
N PHE A 145 0.80 -4.54 -7.29
CA PHE A 145 2.03 -3.76 -7.28
C PHE A 145 2.91 -4.01 -8.52
N VAL A 146 3.11 -5.28 -8.89
CA VAL A 146 3.84 -5.66 -10.11
C VAL A 146 3.04 -5.24 -11.35
N GLY A 147 1.72 -5.44 -11.36
CA GLY A 147 0.84 -5.01 -12.45
C GLY A 147 0.97 -3.52 -12.78
N GLU A 148 1.11 -2.69 -11.77
CA GLU A 148 1.28 -1.23 -11.90
C GLU A 148 2.59 -0.84 -12.60
N SER A 149 3.65 -1.64 -12.45
CA SER A 149 4.92 -1.37 -13.13
C SER A 149 4.79 -1.43 -14.66
N PHE A 150 3.83 -2.21 -15.18
CA PHE A 150 3.60 -2.36 -16.62
C PHE A 150 2.79 -1.23 -17.25
N ILE A 151 2.10 -0.41 -16.45
CA ILE A 151 1.28 0.70 -16.98
C ILE A 151 1.98 2.06 -16.88
N HIS A 152 3.23 2.08 -16.38
CA HIS A 152 4.03 3.29 -16.28
C HIS A 152 4.16 3.99 -17.64
N GLY A 153 3.90 5.31 -17.66
CA GLY A 153 3.98 6.13 -18.87
C GLY A 153 2.77 6.02 -19.80
N THR A 154 1.72 5.27 -19.44
CA THR A 154 0.47 5.26 -20.22
C THR A 154 -0.23 6.62 -20.11
N PRO A 155 -0.51 7.31 -21.23
CA PRO A 155 -1.18 8.60 -21.22
C PRO A 155 -2.55 8.54 -20.53
N ASN A 156 -2.90 9.57 -19.76
CA ASN A 156 -4.21 9.72 -19.11
C ASN A 156 -4.58 8.62 -18.09
N ILE A 157 -3.57 7.90 -17.57
CA ILE A 157 -3.72 6.99 -16.43
C ILE A 157 -2.95 7.57 -15.23
N PRO A 158 -3.63 7.91 -14.12
CA PRO A 158 -3.00 8.27 -12.86
C PRO A 158 -1.99 7.22 -12.40
N GLN A 159 -0.77 7.65 -12.08
CA GLN A 159 0.35 6.82 -11.67
C GLN A 159 0.69 7.08 -10.21
N PHE A 160 1.23 6.07 -9.50
CA PHE A 160 1.70 6.26 -8.12
C PHE A 160 2.93 7.15 -8.00
N GLY A 161 3.74 7.24 -9.06
CA GLY A 161 5.07 7.87 -9.00
C GLY A 161 6.03 7.11 -8.09
N ASN A 162 7.11 7.78 -7.70
CA ASN A 162 8.08 7.24 -6.76
C ASN A 162 7.58 7.39 -5.31
N ARG A 163 8.00 6.44 -4.48
CA ARG A 163 7.78 6.41 -3.03
C ARG A 163 9.10 6.12 -2.34
N ASP A 164 9.24 6.58 -1.10
CA ASP A 164 10.49 6.52 -0.33
C ASP A 164 10.72 5.14 0.29
N LEU A 165 9.65 4.38 0.55
CA LEU A 165 9.73 3.07 1.19
C LEU A 165 8.83 2.03 0.49
N LEU A 166 9.34 0.80 0.39
CA LEU A 166 8.58 -0.39 0.02
C LEU A 166 8.67 -1.40 1.18
N VAL A 167 7.55 -1.65 1.83
CA VAL A 167 7.41 -2.74 2.79
C VAL A 167 6.93 -3.99 2.05
N VAL A 168 7.69 -5.07 2.20
CA VAL A 168 7.39 -6.39 1.65
C VAL A 168 7.11 -7.33 2.83
N ASP A 169 5.83 -7.49 3.15
CA ASP A 169 5.40 -8.33 4.27
C ASP A 169 5.10 -9.76 3.81
N GLU A 170 5.33 -10.73 4.68
CA GLU A 170 5.25 -12.16 4.38
C GLU A 170 6.09 -12.58 3.14
N GLY A 171 7.28 -11.97 3.01
CA GLY A 171 8.17 -12.17 1.86
C GLY A 171 8.76 -13.57 1.69
N HIS A 172 8.52 -14.49 2.61
CA HIS A 172 8.96 -15.90 2.51
C HIS A 172 8.32 -16.65 1.33
N SER A 173 7.25 -16.09 0.75
CA SER A 173 6.50 -16.65 -0.38
C SER A 173 6.83 -15.98 -1.74
N ILE A 174 7.85 -15.13 -1.79
CA ILE A 174 8.25 -14.35 -2.98
C ILE A 174 9.45 -14.98 -3.67
#